data_AF-A0ABD5VTW0-F1
#
_entry.id   AF-A0ABD5VTW0-F1
#
_cell.length_a   1.000
_cell.length_b   1.000
_cell.length_c   1.000
_cell.angle_alpha   90.00
_cell.angle_beta   90.00
_cell.angle_gamma   90.00
#
_symmetry.space_group_name_H-M   'P 1'
#
loop_
_entity.id
_entity.type
_entity.pdbx_description
1 polymer ?
#
loop_
_entity_poly.entity_id
_entity_poly.type
_entity_poly.pdbx_seq_one_letter_code
_entity_poly.pdbx_strand_id
1 'polypeptide(L)'
;MSPDDPPRVSRRAALASLAGVAAASVSGCVQRVESVVARDGPNPVSLSIKTPPADDDSRAIRIARYLADRLQTVGVGTQITPMSHEELLRDVLLNHDFDLYVARHPENADPDFLRPLLHSRFAAEPGWQNPFGYANLSLDESLADQRSQSGEERADTLADVQHAVVRDQPFAVVAFPDEIRTSRSDRVTGWSNAEIHSPLGYLELDAVDTAAAAPNEVRMTLADDRPTFNRNPLSVEFRAPHPLTDLLYDPPARWVDGELVPWLAASWTWVEDGDGDGGPVADLVLRPDLTWQDGTSLTAEDVAFTYRFLADTSDGSMESAVPAPRFRGRVSLVDSVSVRESGHASGAVVGGESRTVRVTFKPSSRAVAARAFSVPVLPSTSGRCVRRRRPSRVSTRTRP
;
A
#
# COMPACT_ATOMS: atom_id res chain seq x y z
N MET A 1 31.03 14.59 26.23
CA MET A 1 30.15 15.51 25.48
C MET A 1 31.06 16.50 24.79
N SER A 2 31.41 16.22 23.52
CA SER A 2 32.36 17.04 22.76
C SER A 2 31.66 18.25 22.15
N PRO A 3 32.33 19.40 21.96
CA PRO A 3 31.69 20.68 21.66
C PRO A 3 31.49 20.97 20.15
N ASP A 4 31.63 19.98 19.26
CA ASP A 4 31.79 20.19 17.81
C ASP A 4 30.61 19.72 16.93
N ASP A 5 29.40 19.49 17.47
CA ASP A 5 28.25 19.14 16.63
C ASP A 5 27.53 20.42 16.16
N PRO A 6 27.48 20.75 14.85
CA PRO A 6 26.79 21.94 14.37
C PRO A 6 25.28 21.85 14.64
N PRO A 7 24.58 22.98 14.85
CA PRO A 7 23.17 22.97 15.18
C PRO A 7 22.34 22.33 14.06
N ARG A 8 21.76 21.16 14.34
CA ARG A 8 20.84 20.46 13.44
C ARG A 8 19.50 21.18 13.45
N VAL A 9 19.15 21.84 12.35
CA VAL A 9 17.82 22.44 12.18
C VAL A 9 16.87 21.32 11.75
N SER A 10 16.03 20.82 12.66
CA SER A 10 14.98 19.87 12.31
C SER A 10 13.89 20.55 11.47
N ARG A 11 13.23 19.81 10.57
CA ARG A 11 12.08 20.29 9.76
C ARG A 11 11.03 21.03 10.59
N ARG A 12 10.83 20.63 11.85
CA ARG A 12 9.88 21.25 12.79
C ARG A 12 10.25 22.69 13.16
N ALA A 13 11.54 23.00 13.26
CA ALA A 13 12.02 24.35 13.53
C ALA A 13 11.87 25.27 12.31
N ALA A 14 12.04 24.74 11.09
CA ALA A 14 11.84 25.48 9.85
C ALA A 14 10.36 25.80 9.55
N LEU A 15 9.43 24.95 9.99
CA LEU A 15 7.98 25.21 9.86
C LEU A 15 7.46 26.15 10.96
N ALA A 16 8.02 26.12 12.16
CA ALA A 16 7.62 27.02 13.25
C ALA A 16 8.00 28.49 12.96
N SER A 17 9.08 28.74 12.22
CA SER A 17 9.48 30.09 11.81
C SER A 17 8.61 30.69 10.70
N LEU A 18 7.90 29.86 9.92
CA LEU A 18 6.97 30.34 8.87
C LEU A 18 5.57 30.67 9.40
N ALA A 19 5.17 30.12 10.56
CA ALA A 19 3.87 30.39 11.18
C ALA A 19 3.81 31.73 11.94
N GLY A 20 4.94 32.45 12.09
CA GLY A 20 5.06 33.63 12.95
C GLY A 20 4.93 35.01 12.28
N VAL A 21 4.74 35.12 10.96
CA VAL A 21 4.81 36.42 10.25
C VAL A 21 3.51 36.82 9.53
N ALA A 22 2.35 36.36 10.02
CA ALA A 22 1.06 36.79 9.48
C ALA A 22 0.25 37.60 10.50
N ALA A 23 0.62 38.88 10.70
CA ALA A 23 -0.30 40.01 10.99
C ALA A 23 0.45 41.29 11.37
N ALA A 24 0.63 42.21 10.42
CA ALA A 24 0.56 43.67 10.66
C ALA A 24 0.62 44.42 9.32
N SER A 25 -0.53 44.88 8.84
CA SER A 25 -0.62 45.80 7.70
C SER A 25 -0.37 47.25 8.13
N VAL A 26 0.72 47.81 7.58
CA VAL A 26 0.96 49.21 7.13
C VAL A 26 0.74 50.36 8.11
N SER A 27 1.84 51.01 8.52
CA SER A 27 2.01 52.47 8.39
C SER A 27 3.42 52.91 8.81
N GLY A 28 4.10 53.67 7.94
CA GLY A 28 5.15 54.65 8.28
C GLY A 28 6.40 54.18 9.05
N CYS A 29 7.55 54.27 8.38
CA CYS A 29 8.88 54.44 8.98
C CYS A 29 9.52 53.23 9.68
N VAL A 30 10.12 52.29 8.93
CA VAL A 30 11.40 51.66 9.39
C VAL A 30 12.24 51.28 8.17
N GLN A 31 12.94 52.26 7.60
CA GLN A 31 14.10 52.01 6.73
C GLN A 31 15.33 51.82 7.62
N ARG A 32 15.35 50.77 8.47
CA ARG A 32 16.53 50.35 9.26
C ARG A 32 16.35 49.05 10.05
N VAL A 33 16.10 47.93 9.39
CA VAL A 33 16.40 46.60 9.98
C VAL A 33 16.88 45.66 8.87
N GLU A 34 18.04 45.96 8.28
CA GLU A 34 18.68 45.07 7.29
C GLU A 34 20.08 44.61 7.75
N SER A 35 20.34 44.57 9.06
CA SER A 35 21.71 44.30 9.54
C SER A 35 21.85 43.41 10.77
N VAL A 36 20.87 42.56 11.09
CA VAL A 36 21.02 41.60 12.22
C VAL A 36 20.80 40.12 11.83
N VAL A 37 20.36 39.80 10.61
CA VAL A 37 20.15 38.39 10.18
C VAL A 37 21.22 37.89 9.18
N ALA A 38 22.13 38.76 8.72
CA ALA A 38 23.22 38.38 7.82
C ALA A 38 24.55 38.10 8.55
N ARG A 39 24.52 37.53 9.76
CA ARG A 39 25.73 37.19 10.54
C ARG A 39 26.03 35.70 10.69
N ASP A 40 25.17 34.83 10.20
CA ASP A 40 25.59 33.47 9.91
C ASP A 40 25.93 33.43 8.42
N GLY A 41 27.20 33.13 8.09
CA GLY A 41 27.56 32.76 6.73
C GLY A 41 26.71 31.59 6.24
N PRO A 42 26.69 31.27 4.93
CA PRO A 42 25.90 30.14 4.44
C PRO A 42 26.33 28.87 5.21
N ASN A 43 25.49 28.44 6.16
CA ASN A 43 25.75 27.22 6.92
C ASN A 43 25.87 26.08 5.90
N PRO A 44 26.95 25.28 5.93
CA PRO A 44 27.07 24.16 5.00
C PRO A 44 25.88 23.24 5.20
N VAL A 45 25.12 23.01 4.13
CA VAL A 45 23.97 22.11 4.16
C VAL A 45 24.50 20.71 4.45
N SER A 46 24.00 20.08 5.52
CA SER A 46 24.34 18.71 5.89
C SER A 46 23.07 17.87 5.93
N LEU A 47 23.09 16.69 5.30
CA LEU A 47 21.95 15.78 5.18
C LEU A 47 22.32 14.38 5.66
N SER A 48 21.35 13.70 6.28
CA SER A 48 21.44 12.28 6.60
C SER A 48 20.73 11.42 5.54
N ILE A 49 21.33 10.29 5.16
CA ILE A 49 20.73 9.30 4.25
C ILE A 49 20.48 8.02 5.06
N LYS A 50 19.21 7.77 5.41
CA LYS A 50 18.80 6.53 6.09
C LYS A 50 18.63 5.39 5.07
N THR A 51 19.16 4.21 5.35
CA THR A 51 19.11 3.08 4.40
C THR A 51 19.30 1.74 5.11
N PRO A 52 18.79 0.62 4.57
CA PRO A 52 19.13 -0.70 5.07
C PRO A 52 20.64 -0.99 4.98
N PRO A 53 21.21 -1.79 5.89
CA PRO A 53 22.59 -2.22 5.79
C PRO A 53 22.78 -3.23 4.64
N ALA A 54 24.03 -3.52 4.29
CA ALA A 54 24.36 -4.27 3.08
C ALA A 54 23.93 -5.75 3.11
N ASP A 55 23.84 -6.33 4.30
CA ASP A 55 23.36 -7.67 4.60
C ASP A 55 21.83 -7.79 4.45
N ASP A 56 21.10 -6.68 4.60
CA ASP A 56 19.66 -6.59 4.35
C ASP A 56 19.37 -6.20 2.90
N ASP A 57 19.94 -5.09 2.42
CA ASP A 57 19.85 -4.66 1.01
C ASP A 57 21.16 -4.03 0.50
N SER A 58 21.98 -4.88 -0.14
CA SER A 58 23.23 -4.45 -0.79
C SER A 58 23.05 -3.44 -1.92
N ARG A 59 21.85 -3.34 -2.54
CA ARG A 59 21.56 -2.39 -3.62
C ARG A 59 21.27 -1.01 -3.02
N ALA A 60 20.45 -0.95 -1.97
CA ALA A 60 20.09 0.29 -1.29
C ALA A 60 21.33 1.03 -0.76
N ILE A 61 22.24 0.32 -0.07
CA ILE A 61 23.47 0.93 0.45
C ILE A 61 24.41 1.41 -0.66
N ARG A 62 24.43 0.75 -1.83
CA ARG A 62 25.23 1.20 -2.99
C ARG A 62 24.66 2.50 -3.57
N ILE A 63 23.35 2.59 -3.70
CA ILE A 63 22.64 3.81 -4.14
C ILE A 63 22.92 4.95 -3.15
N ALA A 64 22.80 4.70 -1.84
CA ALA A 64 23.05 5.70 -0.80
C ALA A 64 24.50 6.22 -0.83
N ARG A 65 25.48 5.33 -1.00
CA ARG A 65 26.90 5.73 -1.15
C ARG A 65 27.16 6.56 -2.39
N TYR A 66 26.59 6.16 -3.53
CA TYR A 66 26.70 6.94 -4.76
C TYR A 66 26.09 8.33 -4.59
N LEU A 67 24.87 8.42 -4.03
CA LEU A 67 24.21 9.70 -3.77
C LEU A 67 25.02 10.59 -2.81
N ALA A 68 25.53 10.03 -1.71
CA ALA A 68 26.38 10.75 -0.76
C ALA A 68 27.62 11.35 -1.44
N ASP A 69 28.33 10.55 -2.24
CA ASP A 69 29.53 11.00 -2.97
C ASP A 69 29.22 12.13 -3.97
N ARG A 70 28.09 12.06 -4.68
CA ARG A 70 27.65 13.12 -5.60
C ARG A 70 27.25 14.39 -4.86
N LEU A 71 26.55 14.28 -3.73
CA LEU A 71 26.18 15.43 -2.88
C LEU A 71 27.42 16.11 -2.26
N GLN A 72 28.39 15.32 -1.80
CA GLN A 72 29.67 15.84 -1.30
C GLN A 72 30.46 16.59 -2.38
N THR A 73 30.43 16.11 -3.63
CA THR A 73 31.10 16.77 -4.76
C THR A 73 30.55 18.19 -5.01
N VAL A 74 29.28 18.46 -4.69
CA VAL A 74 28.64 19.78 -4.82
C VAL A 74 28.62 20.58 -3.51
N GLY A 75 29.36 20.12 -2.49
CA GLY A 75 29.52 20.83 -1.22
C GLY A 75 28.43 20.59 -0.18
N VAL A 76 27.57 19.58 -0.36
CA VAL A 76 26.58 19.16 0.64
C VAL A 76 27.21 18.10 1.52
N GLY A 77 27.33 18.38 2.83
CA GLY A 77 27.78 17.39 3.80
C GLY A 77 26.77 16.24 3.85
N THR A 78 27.24 15.00 3.81
CA THR A 78 26.32 13.85 3.88
C THR A 78 26.84 12.76 4.77
N GLN A 79 25.95 12.26 5.63
CA GLN A 79 26.19 11.09 6.47
C GLN A 79 25.20 9.98 6.14
N ILE A 80 25.71 8.78 5.90
CA ILE A 80 24.86 7.60 5.72
C ILE A 80 24.61 6.99 7.09
N THR A 81 23.34 6.68 7.37
CA THR A 81 22.89 6.05 8.62
C THR A 81 22.27 4.70 8.27
N PRO A 82 23.06 3.61 8.28
CA PRO A 82 22.54 2.26 8.14
C PRO A 82 21.69 1.88 9.35
N MET A 83 20.52 1.30 9.12
CA MET A 83 19.60 0.84 10.18
C MET A 83 18.75 -0.31 9.65
N SER A 84 18.15 -1.09 10.54
CA SER A 84 17.28 -2.19 10.11
C SER A 84 16.11 -1.67 9.27
N HIS A 85 15.56 -2.50 8.38
CA HIS A 85 14.37 -2.15 7.60
C HIS A 85 13.21 -1.64 8.46
N GLU A 86 13.01 -2.22 9.65
CA GLU A 86 11.93 -1.84 10.57
C GLU A 86 12.12 -0.44 11.14
N GLU A 87 13.33 -0.14 11.63
CA GLU A 87 13.67 1.19 12.13
C GLU A 87 13.52 2.23 11.02
N LEU A 88 13.97 1.89 9.81
CA LEU A 88 13.79 2.74 8.64
C LEU A 88 12.32 3.03 8.35
N LEU A 89 11.48 1.99 8.28
CA LEU A 89 10.05 2.17 8.03
C LEU A 89 9.36 2.91 9.17
N ARG A 90 9.75 2.69 10.42
CA ARG A 90 9.20 3.44 11.57
C ARG A 90 9.55 4.93 11.46
N ASP A 91 10.81 5.23 11.16
CA ASP A 91 11.27 6.61 11.01
C ASP A 91 10.59 7.32 9.84
N VAL A 92 10.49 6.66 8.69
CA VAL A 92 9.90 7.26 7.47
C VAL A 92 8.38 7.31 7.54
N LEU A 93 7.71 6.19 7.88
CA LEU A 93 6.27 6.06 7.73
C LEU A 93 5.47 6.46 8.98
N LEU A 94 6.08 6.50 10.17
CA LEU A 94 5.37 6.85 11.41
C LEU A 94 5.87 8.18 11.97
N ASN A 95 7.20 8.35 12.05
CA ASN A 95 7.78 9.53 12.69
C ASN A 95 8.02 10.69 11.71
N HIS A 96 8.00 10.42 10.40
CA HIS A 96 8.40 11.36 9.35
C HIS A 96 9.76 12.00 9.64
N ASP A 97 10.67 11.22 10.23
CA ASP A 97 12.00 11.63 10.65
C ASP A 97 13.04 11.16 9.63
N PHE A 98 13.34 12.00 8.64
CA PHE A 98 14.42 11.78 7.68
C PHE A 98 14.71 13.06 6.90
N ASP A 99 15.95 13.19 6.42
CA ASP A 99 16.29 14.15 5.36
C ASP A 99 16.17 13.46 4.00
N LEU A 100 16.87 12.33 3.84
CA LEU A 100 16.84 11.45 2.68
C LEU A 100 16.77 9.99 3.15
N TYR A 101 16.16 9.13 2.35
CA TYR A 101 16.24 7.70 2.55
C TYR A 101 16.32 6.93 1.24
N VAL A 102 16.89 5.73 1.30
CA VAL A 102 16.88 4.78 0.18
C VAL A 102 16.24 3.49 0.67
N ALA A 103 15.07 3.18 0.13
CA ALA A 103 14.33 1.96 0.42
C ALA A 103 13.58 1.47 -0.82
N ARG A 104 13.21 0.18 -0.82
CA ARG A 104 12.30 -0.37 -1.83
C ARG A 104 10.87 0.07 -1.53
N HIS A 105 10.19 0.64 -2.53
CA HIS A 105 8.76 0.90 -2.46
C HIS A 105 7.98 -0.39 -2.84
N PRO A 106 6.84 -0.69 -2.18
CA PRO A 106 5.99 -1.81 -2.55
C PRO A 106 5.48 -1.74 -3.99
N GLU A 107 5.31 -2.89 -4.63
CA GLU A 107 4.71 -2.99 -5.97
C GLU A 107 3.21 -2.68 -5.95
N ASN A 108 2.72 -2.04 -7.01
CA ASN A 108 1.32 -1.66 -7.16
C ASN A 108 0.85 -1.89 -8.60
N ALA A 109 -0.28 -2.57 -8.77
CA ALA A 109 -0.78 -2.97 -10.08
C ALA A 109 -1.49 -1.85 -10.87
N ASP A 110 -2.09 -0.87 -10.19
CA ASP A 110 -2.87 0.21 -10.83
C ASP A 110 -2.40 1.59 -10.35
N PRO A 111 -2.22 2.58 -11.25
CA PRO A 111 -1.67 3.92 -10.97
C PRO A 111 -2.39 4.74 -9.89
N ASP A 112 -3.62 4.40 -9.50
CA ASP A 112 -4.31 5.11 -8.41
C ASP A 112 -3.58 4.99 -7.05
N PHE A 113 -2.58 4.10 -6.91
CA PHE A 113 -1.67 4.12 -5.76
C PHE A 113 -0.96 5.47 -5.58
N LEU A 114 -0.79 6.27 -6.65
CA LEU A 114 -0.20 7.60 -6.60
C LEU A 114 -1.02 8.57 -5.75
N ARG A 115 -2.35 8.39 -5.67
CA ARG A 115 -3.21 9.28 -4.88
C ARG A 115 -2.90 9.23 -3.38
N PRO A 116 -2.98 8.07 -2.68
CA PRO A 116 -2.57 8.01 -1.29
C PRO A 116 -1.09 8.38 -1.10
N LEU A 117 -0.24 8.12 -2.10
CA LEU A 117 1.20 8.39 -2.02
C LEU A 117 1.55 9.88 -2.12
N LEU A 118 0.77 10.70 -2.84
CA LEU A 118 1.17 12.07 -3.20
C LEU A 118 0.15 13.15 -2.89
N HIS A 119 -1.12 12.81 -2.68
CA HIS A 119 -2.12 13.84 -2.43
C HIS A 119 -1.88 14.50 -1.06
N SER A 120 -1.90 15.84 -1.03
CA SER A 120 -1.58 16.67 0.13
C SER A 120 -2.40 16.34 1.38
N ARG A 121 -3.66 15.92 1.22
CA ARG A 121 -4.55 15.54 2.33
C ARG A 121 -3.99 14.43 3.22
N PHE A 122 -3.07 13.63 2.68
CA PHE A 122 -2.48 12.48 3.35
C PHE A 122 -1.16 12.82 4.05
N ALA A 123 -0.61 14.03 3.88
CA ALA A 123 0.72 14.41 4.39
C ALA A 123 0.91 14.26 5.91
N ALA A 124 -0.19 14.27 6.67
CA ALA A 124 -0.19 14.10 8.12
C ALA A 124 -0.63 12.68 8.56
N GLU A 125 -1.04 11.81 7.63
CA GLU A 125 -1.42 10.43 7.94
C GLU A 125 -0.15 9.55 8.02
N PRO A 126 -0.08 8.58 8.95
CA PRO A 126 1.01 7.61 8.99
C PRO A 126 0.90 6.60 7.84
N GLY A 127 2.04 6.04 7.43
CA GLY A 127 2.15 4.98 6.44
C GLY A 127 2.69 5.44 5.09
N TRP A 128 2.35 4.70 4.04
CA TRP A 128 2.61 5.10 2.64
C TRP A 128 1.64 6.19 2.16
N GLN A 129 1.08 6.93 3.11
CA GLN A 129 0.16 8.04 2.91
C GLN A 129 1.00 9.30 2.90
N ASN A 130 1.51 9.66 1.72
CA ASN A 130 2.36 10.84 1.52
C ASN A 130 3.44 11.04 2.61
N PRO A 131 4.34 10.05 2.79
CA PRO A 131 5.41 10.15 3.80
C PRO A 131 6.40 11.29 3.51
N PHE A 132 6.36 11.85 2.30
CA PHE A 132 7.22 12.94 1.87
C PHE A 132 6.80 14.30 2.42
N GLY A 133 5.53 14.44 2.83
CA GLY A 133 4.93 15.73 3.17
C GLY A 133 4.73 16.63 1.94
N TYR A 134 4.53 16.03 0.76
CA TYR A 134 4.39 16.75 -0.50
C TYR A 134 3.01 17.39 -0.64
N ALA A 135 2.93 18.62 -1.16
CA ALA A 135 1.66 19.31 -1.36
C ALA A 135 1.68 20.13 -2.65
N ASN A 136 0.78 19.79 -3.58
CA ASN A 136 0.59 20.49 -4.83
C ASN A 136 -0.90 20.42 -5.24
N LEU A 137 -1.58 21.56 -5.22
CA LEU A 137 -3.03 21.64 -5.46
C LEU A 137 -3.42 21.18 -6.87
N SER A 138 -2.62 21.50 -7.89
CA SER A 138 -2.89 21.06 -9.27
C SER A 138 -2.72 19.54 -9.42
N LEU A 139 -1.75 18.96 -8.70
CA LEU A 139 -1.59 17.51 -8.67
C LEU A 139 -2.74 16.83 -7.91
N ASP A 140 -3.19 17.43 -6.79
CA ASP A 140 -4.31 16.90 -6.00
C ASP A 140 -5.58 16.74 -6.83
N GLU A 141 -5.88 17.73 -7.69
CA GLU A 141 -7.00 17.69 -8.63
C GLU A 141 -6.82 16.57 -9.66
N SER A 142 -5.68 16.49 -10.33
CA SER A 142 -5.39 15.43 -11.31
C SER A 142 -5.45 14.01 -10.71
N LEU A 143 -4.98 13.85 -9.47
CA LEU A 143 -5.05 12.59 -8.73
C LEU A 143 -6.49 12.20 -8.34
N ALA A 144 -7.37 13.19 -8.16
CA ALA A 144 -8.80 12.98 -7.95
C ALA A 144 -9.51 12.62 -9.26
N ASP A 145 -9.22 13.35 -10.35
CA ASP A 145 -9.85 13.16 -11.65
C ASP A 145 -9.57 11.77 -12.23
N GLN A 146 -8.31 11.31 -12.20
CA GLN A 146 -7.96 9.99 -12.74
C GLN A 146 -8.72 8.83 -12.08
N ARG A 147 -9.29 9.02 -10.88
CA ARG A 147 -10.13 8.00 -10.24
C ARG A 147 -11.46 7.82 -10.96
N SER A 148 -12.04 8.89 -11.48
CA SER A 148 -13.35 8.91 -12.12
C SER A 148 -13.26 8.63 -13.62
N GLN A 149 -12.09 8.86 -14.22
CA GLN A 149 -11.84 8.66 -15.64
C GLN A 149 -11.57 7.20 -16.01
N SER A 150 -11.63 6.93 -17.32
CA SER A 150 -11.27 5.63 -17.90
C SER A 150 -10.71 5.80 -19.31
N GLY A 151 -10.07 4.76 -19.85
CA GLY A 151 -9.54 4.76 -21.22
C GLY A 151 -8.44 5.82 -21.44
N GLU A 152 -8.49 6.45 -22.61
CA GLU A 152 -7.51 7.45 -23.07
C GLU A 152 -7.47 8.68 -22.17
N GLU A 153 -8.64 9.19 -21.75
CA GLU A 153 -8.73 10.35 -20.86
C GLU A 153 -7.95 10.13 -19.54
N ARG A 154 -8.12 8.95 -18.92
CA ARG A 154 -7.37 8.60 -17.71
C ARG A 154 -5.87 8.48 -17.99
N ALA A 155 -5.50 7.94 -19.15
CA ALA A 155 -4.10 7.78 -19.53
C ALA A 155 -3.40 9.14 -19.69
N ASP A 156 -4.07 10.12 -20.31
CA ASP A 156 -3.56 11.48 -20.49
C ASP A 156 -3.39 12.19 -19.15
N THR A 157 -4.41 12.16 -18.27
CA THR A 157 -4.29 12.73 -16.92
C THR A 157 -3.17 12.08 -16.11
N LEU A 158 -2.97 10.76 -16.23
CA LEU A 158 -1.87 10.06 -15.57
C LEU A 158 -0.50 10.44 -16.15
N ALA A 159 -0.40 10.72 -17.46
CA ALA A 159 0.82 11.23 -18.06
C ALA A 159 1.19 12.61 -17.49
N ASP A 160 0.20 13.50 -17.33
CA ASP A 160 0.40 14.81 -16.70
C ASP A 160 0.82 14.69 -15.24
N VAL A 161 0.20 13.78 -14.48
CA VAL A 161 0.61 13.45 -13.11
C VAL A 161 2.07 12.99 -13.08
N GLN A 162 2.48 12.09 -13.98
CA GLN A 162 3.86 11.61 -14.06
C GLN A 162 4.84 12.75 -14.38
N HIS A 163 4.51 13.63 -15.33
CA HIS A 163 5.33 14.80 -15.66
C HIS A 163 5.49 15.74 -14.46
N ALA A 164 4.41 16.01 -13.73
CA ALA A 164 4.46 16.84 -12.53
C ALA A 164 5.32 16.19 -11.42
N VAL A 165 5.22 14.88 -11.20
CA VAL A 165 6.06 14.16 -10.23
C VAL A 165 7.54 14.19 -10.63
N VAL A 166 7.86 14.00 -11.91
CA VAL A 166 9.25 14.08 -12.41
C VAL A 166 9.81 15.48 -12.27
N ARG A 167 9.00 16.53 -12.46
CA ARG A 167 9.40 17.92 -12.28
C ARG A 167 9.62 18.28 -10.82
N ASP A 168 8.70 17.88 -9.94
CA ASP A 168 8.69 18.30 -8.54
C ASP A 168 9.57 17.39 -7.65
N GLN A 169 9.85 16.16 -8.09
CA GLN A 169 10.69 15.15 -7.44
C GLN A 169 10.43 14.95 -5.93
N PRO A 170 9.18 14.66 -5.49
CA PRO A 170 8.94 14.23 -4.11
C PRO A 170 9.68 12.93 -3.75
N PHE A 171 9.93 12.09 -4.76
CA PHE A 171 10.82 10.94 -4.71
C PHE A 171 11.49 10.74 -6.08
N ALA A 172 12.56 9.95 -6.12
CA ALA A 172 13.23 9.55 -7.35
C ALA A 172 13.28 8.02 -7.47
N VAL A 173 12.81 7.49 -8.61
CA VAL A 173 12.93 6.07 -8.94
C VAL A 173 14.32 5.84 -9.53
N VAL A 174 15.16 5.09 -8.81
CA VAL A 174 16.56 4.86 -9.22
C VAL A 174 16.71 3.62 -10.10
N ALA A 175 16.06 2.52 -9.73
CA ALA A 175 16.13 1.26 -10.46
C ALA A 175 14.96 0.33 -10.09
N PHE A 176 14.66 -0.60 -10.99
CA PHE A 176 13.80 -1.74 -10.72
C PHE A 176 14.69 -2.97 -10.46
N PRO A 177 14.56 -3.65 -9.32
CA PRO A 177 15.41 -4.79 -9.01
C PRO A 177 15.00 -6.01 -9.85
N ASP A 178 15.94 -6.61 -10.57
CA ASP A 178 15.75 -7.93 -11.15
C ASP A 178 15.78 -8.99 -10.05
N GLU A 179 14.77 -9.85 -10.04
CA GLU A 179 14.70 -10.97 -9.11
C GLU A 179 15.32 -12.22 -9.74
N ILE A 180 16.59 -12.46 -9.43
CA ILE A 180 17.31 -13.65 -9.89
C ILE A 180 17.11 -14.77 -8.88
N ARG A 181 16.52 -15.87 -9.34
CA ARG A 181 16.17 -17.03 -8.52
C ARG A 181 16.92 -18.27 -8.97
N THR A 182 17.14 -19.19 -8.04
CA THR A 182 17.60 -20.56 -8.33
C THR A 182 16.60 -21.54 -7.71
N SER A 183 16.19 -22.54 -8.47
CA SER A 183 15.25 -23.55 -8.02
C SER A 183 15.76 -24.95 -8.32
N ARG A 184 15.30 -25.91 -7.52
CA ARG A 184 15.52 -27.33 -7.72
C ARG A 184 14.35 -27.92 -8.50
N SER A 185 14.55 -28.12 -9.80
CA SER A 185 13.53 -28.68 -10.70
C SER A 185 13.38 -30.20 -10.60
N ASP A 186 14.22 -30.88 -9.82
CA ASP A 186 14.19 -32.34 -9.65
C ASP A 186 13.07 -32.83 -8.71
N ARG A 187 12.45 -31.93 -7.94
CA ARG A 187 11.39 -32.25 -6.96
C ARG A 187 10.06 -31.56 -7.24
N VAL A 188 10.13 -30.31 -7.70
CA VAL A 188 8.97 -29.47 -7.99
C VAL A 188 9.23 -28.76 -9.32
N THR A 189 8.27 -28.80 -10.22
CA THR A 189 8.27 -28.09 -11.51
C THR A 189 7.36 -26.86 -11.45
N GLY A 190 7.37 -26.01 -12.49
CA GLY A 190 6.54 -24.80 -12.56
C GLY A 190 7.23 -23.52 -12.07
N TRP A 191 8.44 -23.61 -11.49
CA TRP A 191 9.19 -22.46 -10.96
C TRP A 191 9.50 -21.34 -11.97
N SER A 192 9.50 -21.63 -13.27
CA SER A 192 9.74 -20.62 -14.32
C SER A 192 8.56 -19.66 -14.49
N ASN A 193 7.35 -20.11 -14.17
CA ASN A 193 6.12 -19.34 -14.30
C ASN A 193 5.64 -18.84 -12.94
N ALA A 194 5.95 -19.58 -11.87
CA ALA A 194 5.52 -19.27 -10.52
C ALA A 194 6.07 -17.93 -10.00
N GLU A 195 5.16 -17.01 -9.73
CA GLU A 195 5.42 -15.86 -8.87
C GLU A 195 5.52 -16.31 -7.39
N ILE A 196 6.70 -16.65 -6.89
CA ILE A 196 6.86 -17.18 -5.52
C ILE A 196 6.54 -16.16 -4.41
N HIS A 197 6.42 -14.87 -4.74
CA HIS A 197 5.90 -13.83 -3.84
C HIS A 197 4.38 -13.64 -3.96
N SER A 198 3.72 -14.49 -4.73
CA SER A 198 2.27 -14.50 -4.92
C SER A 198 1.70 -15.84 -4.47
N PRO A 199 0.55 -15.83 -3.75
CA PRO A 199 -0.21 -17.05 -3.48
C PRO A 199 -0.55 -17.87 -4.72
N LEU A 200 -0.63 -17.23 -5.90
CA LEU A 200 -0.95 -17.90 -7.16
C LEU A 200 0.23 -18.68 -7.71
N GLY A 201 1.46 -18.15 -7.60
CA GLY A 201 2.65 -18.88 -8.04
C GLY A 201 2.82 -20.22 -7.34
N TYR A 202 2.44 -20.32 -6.06
CA TYR A 202 2.44 -21.62 -5.36
C TYR A 202 1.40 -22.62 -5.89
N LEU A 203 0.31 -22.16 -6.49
CA LEU A 203 -0.71 -23.02 -7.09
C LEU A 203 -0.31 -23.54 -8.47
N GLU A 204 0.72 -22.94 -9.10
CA GLU A 204 1.29 -23.37 -10.38
C GLU A 204 2.40 -24.41 -10.21
N LEU A 205 2.79 -24.71 -8.96
CA LEU A 205 3.82 -25.68 -8.66
C LEU A 205 3.25 -27.11 -8.71
N ASP A 206 3.98 -27.99 -9.40
CA ASP A 206 3.66 -29.40 -9.50
C ASP A 206 4.78 -30.26 -8.92
N ALA A 207 4.42 -31.31 -8.17
CA ALA A 207 5.40 -32.28 -7.70
C ALA A 207 5.90 -33.12 -8.88
N VAL A 208 7.21 -33.35 -8.94
CA VAL A 208 7.78 -34.31 -9.89
C VAL A 208 7.46 -35.71 -9.38
N ASP A 209 6.78 -36.51 -10.21
CA ASP A 209 6.37 -37.89 -9.95
C ASP A 209 7.60 -38.80 -9.75
N THR A 210 8.25 -38.66 -8.61
CA THR A 210 9.34 -39.51 -8.15
C THR A 210 8.77 -40.39 -7.05
N ALA A 211 8.84 -41.69 -7.30
CA ALA A 211 8.20 -42.75 -6.53
C ALA A 211 8.30 -42.57 -4.99
N ALA A 212 7.17 -42.86 -4.34
CA ALA A 212 6.97 -43.07 -2.90
C ALA A 212 6.92 -41.82 -1.99
N ALA A 213 5.69 -41.40 -1.70
CA ALA A 213 5.25 -40.91 -0.38
C ALA A 213 5.92 -39.64 0.21
N ALA A 214 6.38 -38.69 -0.61
CA ALA A 214 6.58 -37.33 -0.12
C ALA A 214 5.24 -36.59 -0.12
N PRO A 215 4.85 -35.89 0.97
CA PRO A 215 3.59 -35.14 0.99
C PRO A 215 3.57 -34.06 -0.10
N ASN A 216 2.37 -33.70 -0.55
CA ASN A 216 2.04 -32.49 -1.33
C ASN A 216 2.37 -31.21 -0.52
N GLU A 217 3.56 -31.12 0.04
CA GLU A 217 4.03 -30.10 0.98
C GLU A 217 5.24 -29.41 0.36
N VAL A 218 5.09 -28.11 0.11
CA VAL A 218 6.22 -27.24 -0.22
C VAL A 218 6.74 -26.65 1.09
N ARG A 219 7.95 -27.07 1.51
CA ARG A 219 8.63 -26.45 2.64
C ARG A 219 9.40 -25.23 2.17
N MET A 220 8.97 -24.06 2.63
CA MET A 220 9.67 -22.81 2.40
C MET A 220 10.63 -22.51 3.56
N THR A 221 11.85 -22.10 3.23
CA THR A 221 12.80 -21.52 4.18
C THR A 221 12.90 -20.04 3.90
N LEU A 222 12.59 -19.23 4.92
CA LEU A 222 12.75 -17.79 4.87
C LEU A 222 14.04 -17.43 5.59
N ALA A 223 14.78 -16.46 5.05
CA ALA A 223 15.94 -15.87 5.75
C ALA A 223 15.49 -15.03 6.95
N ASP A 224 14.24 -14.58 6.94
CA ASP A 224 13.58 -13.80 7.97
C ASP A 224 12.52 -14.67 8.69
N ASP A 225 12.67 -14.86 10.00
CA ASP A 225 11.73 -15.64 10.83
C ASP A 225 10.58 -14.78 11.39
N ARG A 226 10.64 -13.45 11.28
CA ARG A 226 9.64 -12.50 11.77
C ARG A 226 8.22 -12.74 11.25
N PRO A 227 8.00 -13.12 9.97
CA PRO A 227 6.67 -13.48 9.48
C PRO A 227 6.02 -14.65 10.25
N THR A 228 6.82 -15.47 10.93
CA THR A 228 6.31 -16.59 11.73
C THR A 228 5.80 -16.15 13.11
N PHE A 229 6.35 -15.06 13.66
CA PHE A 229 5.98 -14.50 14.98
C PHE A 229 4.75 -13.61 14.93
N ASN A 230 4.60 -12.79 13.88
CA ASN A 230 3.47 -11.89 13.73
C ASN A 230 2.80 -12.06 12.37
N ARG A 231 1.54 -12.50 12.39
CA ARG A 231 0.72 -12.75 11.20
C ARG A 231 -0.36 -11.69 11.00
N ASN A 232 -0.30 -10.58 11.76
CA ASN A 232 -1.26 -9.50 11.65
C ASN A 232 -0.98 -8.67 10.37
N PRO A 233 -1.88 -8.66 9.37
CA PRO A 233 -1.68 -7.91 8.13
C PRO A 233 -1.64 -6.37 8.35
N LEU A 234 -2.03 -5.89 9.54
CA LEU A 234 -2.03 -4.46 9.89
C LEU A 234 -0.75 -3.99 10.55
N SER A 235 0.08 -4.87 11.10
CA SER A 235 1.34 -4.43 11.72
C SER A 235 2.27 -3.86 10.66
N VAL A 236 2.90 -2.70 10.92
CA VAL A 236 3.80 -2.00 9.97
C VAL A 236 5.17 -2.68 9.89
N GLU A 237 5.66 -3.18 11.02
CA GLU A 237 7.01 -3.72 11.20
C GLU A 237 7.20 -5.08 10.52
N PHE A 238 6.11 -5.83 10.33
CA PHE A 238 6.15 -7.19 9.77
C PHE A 238 5.67 -7.26 8.31
N ARG A 239 5.69 -6.13 7.58
CA ARG A 239 5.22 -6.01 6.18
C ARG A 239 6.29 -6.28 5.14
N ALA A 240 7.30 -7.07 5.46
CA ALA A 240 8.24 -7.55 4.45
C ALA A 240 7.45 -8.17 3.27
N PRO A 241 7.96 -8.11 2.02
CA PRO A 241 7.32 -8.64 0.82
C PRO A 241 7.30 -10.18 0.81
N HIS A 242 6.70 -10.77 1.84
CA HIS A 242 6.50 -12.19 1.97
C HIS A 242 5.02 -12.52 1.75
N PRO A 243 4.71 -13.51 0.91
CA PRO A 243 3.35 -13.90 0.55
C PRO A 243 2.56 -14.49 1.72
N LEU A 244 3.17 -14.63 2.90
CA LEU A 244 2.58 -15.38 4.01
C LEU A 244 1.23 -14.79 4.44
N THR A 245 1.11 -13.47 4.57
CA THR A 245 -0.19 -12.85 4.90
C THR A 245 -1.22 -13.07 3.79
N ASP A 246 -0.78 -13.05 2.53
CA ASP A 246 -1.65 -13.18 1.36
C ASP A 246 -2.07 -14.64 1.09
N LEU A 247 -1.36 -15.60 1.70
CA LEU A 247 -1.72 -17.01 1.79
C LEU A 247 -2.73 -17.27 2.92
N LEU A 248 -2.70 -16.48 4.00
CA LEU A 248 -3.56 -16.65 5.18
C LEU A 248 -4.92 -15.96 5.04
N TYR A 249 -4.95 -14.78 4.43
CA TYR A 249 -6.15 -13.97 4.26
C TYR A 249 -6.47 -13.79 2.78
N ASP A 250 -7.66 -14.25 2.38
CA ASP A 250 -8.11 -14.17 1.01
C ASP A 250 -9.00 -12.94 0.77
N PRO A 251 -8.85 -12.27 -0.39
CA PRO A 251 -9.74 -11.18 -0.78
C PRO A 251 -10.99 -11.69 -1.52
N PRO A 252 -12.06 -10.87 -1.62
CA PRO A 252 -13.18 -11.12 -2.52
C PRO A 252 -12.77 -11.37 -3.97
N ALA A 253 -11.81 -10.60 -4.48
CA ALA A 253 -11.27 -10.71 -5.83
C ALA A 253 -9.74 -10.60 -5.82
N ARG A 254 -9.07 -11.22 -6.79
CA ARG A 254 -7.61 -11.30 -6.87
C ARG A 254 -7.13 -10.90 -8.25
N TRP A 255 -5.98 -10.23 -8.32
CA TRP A 255 -5.34 -9.93 -9.60
C TRP A 255 -4.69 -11.19 -10.17
N VAL A 256 -4.95 -11.46 -11.45
CA VAL A 256 -4.36 -12.53 -12.26
C VAL A 256 -4.07 -11.91 -13.62
N ASP A 257 -2.81 -11.93 -14.07
CA ASP A 257 -2.40 -11.40 -15.38
C ASP A 257 -2.90 -9.95 -15.67
N GLY A 258 -2.92 -9.09 -14.65
CA GLY A 258 -3.38 -7.71 -14.77
C GLY A 258 -4.91 -7.53 -14.79
N GLU A 259 -5.68 -8.62 -14.64
CA GLU A 259 -7.14 -8.58 -14.53
C GLU A 259 -7.60 -8.96 -13.12
N LEU A 260 -8.65 -8.29 -12.62
CA LEU A 260 -9.23 -8.62 -11.33
C LEU A 260 -10.31 -9.70 -11.50
N VAL A 261 -10.08 -10.89 -10.92
CA VAL A 261 -10.99 -12.04 -11.05
C VAL A 261 -11.66 -12.40 -9.71
N PRO A 262 -12.89 -12.94 -9.72
CA PRO A 262 -13.56 -13.42 -8.51
C PRO A 262 -12.77 -14.52 -7.77
N TRP A 263 -12.56 -14.33 -6.46
CA TRP A 263 -11.81 -15.26 -5.60
C TRP A 263 -12.70 -15.84 -4.49
N LEU A 264 -12.83 -15.16 -3.33
CA LEU A 264 -13.87 -15.52 -2.35
C LEU A 264 -15.29 -15.20 -2.85
N ALA A 265 -15.39 -14.15 -3.67
CA ALA A 265 -16.61 -13.86 -4.38
C ALA A 265 -16.85 -14.88 -5.50
N ALA A 266 -18.11 -15.23 -5.72
CA ALA A 266 -18.55 -15.91 -6.92
C ALA A 266 -18.64 -14.91 -8.08
N SER A 267 -19.13 -13.69 -7.81
CA SER A 267 -19.30 -12.62 -8.80
C SER A 267 -19.53 -11.27 -8.10
N TRP A 268 -19.51 -10.19 -8.87
CA TRP A 268 -20.11 -8.90 -8.49
C TRP A 268 -20.85 -8.31 -9.69
N THR A 269 -21.87 -7.50 -9.41
CA THR A 269 -22.66 -6.80 -10.44
C THR A 269 -22.80 -5.34 -10.08
N TRP A 270 -22.63 -4.45 -11.06
CA TRP A 270 -22.86 -3.02 -10.89
C TRP A 270 -24.35 -2.71 -10.94
N VAL A 271 -24.83 -1.85 -10.05
CA VAL A 271 -26.22 -1.41 -9.98
C VAL A 271 -26.42 -0.21 -10.90
N GLU A 272 -27.29 -0.33 -11.91
CA GLU A 272 -27.43 0.65 -13.00
C GLU A 272 -27.95 2.03 -12.52
N ASP A 273 -28.78 2.09 -11.48
CA ASP A 273 -29.32 3.34 -10.93
C ASP A 273 -28.43 3.98 -9.83
N GLY A 274 -27.24 3.40 -9.59
CA GLY A 274 -26.32 3.85 -8.54
C GLY A 274 -25.37 4.98 -8.96
N ASP A 275 -25.25 5.23 -10.27
CA ASP A 275 -24.23 6.12 -10.85
C ASP A 275 -24.60 7.62 -10.84
N GLY A 276 -25.42 8.07 -9.86
CA GLY A 276 -25.61 9.50 -9.58
C GLY A 276 -24.32 10.15 -9.04
N ASP A 277 -24.40 11.40 -8.58
CA ASP A 277 -23.28 12.15 -7.94
C ASP A 277 -22.53 11.36 -6.82
N GLY A 278 -23.12 10.27 -6.33
CA GLY A 278 -22.61 9.42 -5.25
C GLY A 278 -21.57 8.35 -5.62
N GLY A 279 -21.18 8.20 -6.89
CA GLY A 279 -20.22 7.17 -7.34
C GLY A 279 -20.84 5.76 -7.52
N PRO A 280 -20.09 4.78 -8.06
CA PRO A 280 -20.69 3.51 -8.49
C PRO A 280 -21.14 2.65 -7.31
N VAL A 281 -22.11 1.78 -7.55
CA VAL A 281 -22.63 0.82 -6.56
C VAL A 281 -22.51 -0.60 -7.08
N ALA A 282 -22.05 -1.54 -6.25
CA ALA A 282 -21.92 -2.94 -6.61
C ALA A 282 -22.53 -3.89 -5.58
N ASP A 283 -23.15 -4.96 -6.06
CA ASP A 283 -23.54 -6.12 -5.25
C ASP A 283 -22.52 -7.25 -5.47
N LEU A 284 -21.79 -7.58 -4.42
CA LEU A 284 -20.78 -8.65 -4.37
C LEU A 284 -21.41 -9.91 -3.77
N VAL A 285 -21.34 -11.03 -4.48
CA VAL A 285 -21.92 -12.32 -4.04
C VAL A 285 -20.80 -13.28 -3.66
N LEU A 286 -20.81 -13.75 -2.41
CA LEU A 286 -19.83 -14.73 -1.91
C LEU A 286 -20.11 -16.15 -2.41
N ARG A 287 -19.04 -16.94 -2.57
CA ARG A 287 -19.17 -18.39 -2.83
C ARG A 287 -19.89 -19.08 -1.66
N PRO A 288 -20.60 -20.18 -1.92
CA PRO A 288 -21.19 -20.98 -0.84
C PRO A 288 -20.12 -21.70 -0.01
N ASP A 289 -20.49 -22.08 1.21
CA ASP A 289 -19.72 -22.96 2.10
C ASP A 289 -18.30 -22.47 2.42
N LEU A 290 -18.11 -21.17 2.53
CA LEU A 290 -16.84 -20.57 2.96
C LEU A 290 -16.69 -20.70 4.48
N THR A 291 -15.53 -21.18 4.92
CA THR A 291 -15.21 -21.35 6.33
C THR A 291 -13.83 -20.79 6.66
N TRP A 292 -13.71 -20.20 7.84
CA TRP A 292 -12.44 -19.98 8.50
C TRP A 292 -11.76 -21.33 8.85
N GLN A 293 -10.48 -21.29 9.20
CA GLN A 293 -9.62 -22.44 9.53
C GLN A 293 -10.05 -23.13 10.83
N ASP A 294 -10.75 -22.42 11.70
CA ASP A 294 -11.39 -22.96 12.90
C ASP A 294 -12.75 -23.63 12.63
N GLY A 295 -13.19 -23.66 11.36
CA GLY A 295 -14.44 -24.26 10.91
C GLY A 295 -15.65 -23.34 10.99
N THR A 296 -15.50 -22.10 11.49
CA THR A 296 -16.61 -21.14 11.54
C THR A 296 -16.92 -20.58 10.15
N SER A 297 -18.19 -20.26 9.88
CA SER A 297 -18.60 -19.71 8.58
C SER A 297 -17.98 -18.35 8.32
N LEU A 298 -17.51 -18.12 7.09
CA LEU A 298 -17.16 -16.80 6.58
C LEU A 298 -18.39 -16.22 5.87
N THR A 299 -18.86 -15.06 6.32
CA THR A 299 -20.13 -14.48 5.89
C THR A 299 -19.98 -13.11 5.24
N ALA A 300 -21.08 -12.59 4.68
CA ALA A 300 -21.16 -11.22 4.19
C ALA A 300 -20.87 -10.19 5.30
N GLU A 301 -21.15 -10.52 6.57
CA GLU A 301 -20.85 -9.66 7.72
C GLU A 301 -19.36 -9.53 7.96
N ASP A 302 -18.55 -10.57 7.74
CA ASP A 302 -17.09 -10.47 7.90
C ASP A 302 -16.49 -9.51 6.84
N VAL A 303 -17.04 -9.51 5.63
CA VAL A 303 -16.64 -8.56 4.57
C VAL A 303 -17.04 -7.14 4.94
N ALA A 304 -18.29 -6.94 5.38
CA ALA A 304 -18.76 -5.62 5.81
C ALA A 304 -18.00 -5.10 7.04
N PHE A 305 -17.69 -5.98 8.00
CA PHE A 305 -16.82 -5.69 9.14
C PHE A 305 -15.43 -5.26 8.66
N THR A 306 -14.81 -6.01 7.75
CA THR A 306 -13.46 -5.72 7.24
C THR A 306 -13.35 -4.30 6.71
N TYR A 307 -14.26 -3.86 5.82
CA TYR A 307 -14.18 -2.51 5.27
C TYR A 307 -14.41 -1.42 6.32
N ARG A 308 -15.34 -1.62 7.26
CA ARG A 308 -15.58 -0.69 8.38
C ARG A 308 -14.36 -0.59 9.29
N PHE A 309 -13.82 -1.73 9.72
CA PHE A 309 -12.66 -1.80 10.59
C PHE A 309 -11.40 -1.23 9.96
N LEU A 310 -11.19 -1.44 8.66
CA LEU A 310 -10.03 -0.85 7.98
C LEU A 310 -10.20 0.66 7.69
N ALA A 311 -11.45 1.15 7.62
CA ALA A 311 -11.74 2.57 7.51
C ALA A 311 -11.48 3.29 8.85
N ASP A 312 -11.76 2.62 9.96
CA ASP A 312 -11.46 3.08 11.31
C ASP A 312 -11.12 1.91 12.25
N THR A 313 -9.82 1.72 12.46
CA THR A 313 -9.26 0.69 13.36
C THR A 313 -9.44 1.02 14.83
N SER A 314 -9.85 2.26 15.16
CA SER A 314 -10.23 2.64 16.51
C SER A 314 -11.66 2.19 16.86
N ASP A 315 -12.43 1.73 15.87
CA ASP A 315 -13.83 1.31 16.04
C ASP A 315 -14.69 2.39 16.73
N GLY A 316 -14.48 3.66 16.35
CA GLY A 316 -15.18 4.80 16.94
C GLY A 316 -14.76 5.18 18.36
N SER A 317 -13.73 4.54 18.93
CA SER A 317 -13.22 4.90 20.27
C SER A 317 -12.46 6.22 20.31
N MET A 318 -12.06 6.75 19.15
CA MET A 318 -11.40 8.05 19.01
C MET A 318 -12.30 9.05 18.27
N GLU A 319 -12.11 10.35 18.53
CA GLU A 319 -12.86 11.41 17.85
C GLU A 319 -12.60 11.45 16.33
N SER A 320 -11.40 11.01 15.91
CA SER A 320 -11.00 10.93 14.51
C SER A 320 -10.75 9.48 14.13
N ALA A 321 -11.28 9.08 12.97
CA ALA A 321 -11.07 7.75 12.43
C ALA A 321 -9.59 7.46 12.21
N VAL A 322 -9.15 6.26 12.60
CA VAL A 322 -7.76 5.79 12.46
C VAL A 322 -7.72 4.72 11.36
N PRO A 323 -7.53 5.11 10.08
CA PRO A 323 -7.61 4.15 8.99
C PRO A 323 -6.38 3.25 8.95
N ALA A 324 -6.55 2.02 8.44
CA ALA A 324 -5.45 1.08 8.28
C ALA A 324 -4.49 1.51 7.15
N PRO A 325 -3.22 1.85 7.44
CA PRO A 325 -2.34 2.46 6.43
C PRO A 325 -2.09 1.57 5.20
N ARG A 326 -1.96 0.25 5.40
CA ARG A 326 -1.72 -0.73 4.32
C ARG A 326 -2.85 -0.78 3.30
N PHE A 327 -4.09 -0.54 3.74
CA PHE A 327 -5.28 -0.69 2.91
C PHE A 327 -5.93 0.65 2.58
N ARG A 328 -5.36 1.77 3.06
CA ARG A 328 -5.92 3.12 2.96
C ARG A 328 -6.35 3.49 1.55
N GLY A 329 -5.51 3.25 0.54
CA GLY A 329 -5.84 3.56 -0.86
C GLY A 329 -7.12 2.88 -1.32
N ARG A 330 -7.24 1.58 -1.09
CA ARG A 330 -8.40 0.76 -1.47
C ARG A 330 -9.64 1.05 -0.64
N VAL A 331 -9.48 1.20 0.67
CA VAL A 331 -10.59 1.48 1.60
C VAL A 331 -11.13 2.90 1.39
N SER A 332 -10.30 3.86 0.97
CA SER A 332 -10.74 5.21 0.62
C SER A 332 -11.66 5.29 -0.60
N LEU A 333 -11.80 4.21 -1.37
CA LEU A 333 -12.78 4.09 -2.45
C LEU A 333 -14.18 3.80 -1.92
N VAL A 334 -14.28 3.10 -0.80
CA VAL A 334 -15.56 2.68 -0.23
C VAL A 334 -16.18 3.87 0.49
N ASP A 335 -17.42 4.16 0.15
CA ASP A 335 -18.25 5.14 0.85
C ASP A 335 -19.05 4.45 1.96
N SER A 336 -19.76 3.37 1.62
CA SER A 336 -20.49 2.56 2.58
C SER A 336 -20.54 1.09 2.17
N VAL A 337 -20.73 0.21 3.15
CA VAL A 337 -20.88 -1.24 2.97
C VAL A 337 -22.05 -1.73 3.81
N SER A 338 -22.90 -2.58 3.23
CA SER A 338 -24.05 -3.18 3.92
C SER A 338 -24.30 -4.60 3.44
N VAL A 339 -24.77 -5.46 4.34
CA VAL A 339 -25.25 -6.80 3.96
C VAL A 339 -26.68 -6.67 3.44
N ARG A 340 -26.95 -7.24 2.26
CA ARG A 340 -28.32 -7.25 1.72
C ARG A 340 -29.10 -8.38 2.35
N GLU A 341 -30.22 -8.11 3.00
CA GLU A 341 -31.10 -9.19 3.46
C GLU A 341 -31.63 -10.01 2.28
N SER A 342 -31.79 -11.32 2.48
CA SER A 342 -32.20 -12.31 1.49
C SER A 342 -33.64 -12.08 0.99
N GLY A 343 -33.85 -11.09 0.12
CA GLY A 343 -35.15 -10.89 -0.53
C GLY A 343 -35.32 -11.85 -1.70
N HIS A 344 -36.10 -12.93 -1.54
CA HIS A 344 -36.86 -13.76 -2.51
C HIS A 344 -36.33 -14.04 -3.95
N ALA A 345 -35.12 -13.63 -4.31
CA ALA A 345 -34.52 -13.89 -5.62
C ALA A 345 -33.78 -15.22 -5.58
N SER A 346 -34.20 -16.10 -6.48
CA SER A 346 -33.79 -17.50 -6.59
C SER A 346 -32.26 -17.68 -6.63
N GLY A 347 -31.71 -18.34 -5.62
CA GLY A 347 -30.35 -18.91 -5.65
C GLY A 347 -29.45 -18.64 -4.44
N ALA A 348 -29.82 -17.73 -3.53
CA ALA A 348 -28.90 -17.24 -2.49
C ALA A 348 -29.26 -17.61 -1.04
N VAL A 349 -29.94 -18.74 -0.80
CA VAL A 349 -30.25 -19.18 0.58
C VAL A 349 -29.91 -20.65 0.77
N VAL A 350 -28.86 -20.92 1.55
CA VAL A 350 -28.71 -22.16 2.32
C VAL A 350 -28.20 -21.73 3.69
N GLY A 351 -29.00 -21.95 4.75
CA GLY A 351 -28.62 -21.65 6.14
C GLY A 351 -29.13 -20.32 6.73
N GLY A 352 -29.89 -19.51 5.99
CA GLY A 352 -30.52 -18.29 6.52
C GLY A 352 -29.65 -17.02 6.55
N GLU A 353 -28.35 -17.12 6.25
CA GLU A 353 -27.43 -15.98 6.18
C GLU A 353 -27.29 -15.46 4.74
N SER A 354 -27.30 -14.14 4.56
CA SER A 354 -27.10 -13.53 3.25
C SER A 354 -25.64 -13.64 2.80
N ARG A 355 -25.46 -13.88 1.50
CA ARG A 355 -24.15 -13.95 0.83
C ARG A 355 -23.82 -12.68 0.05
N THR A 356 -24.71 -11.70 0.06
CA THR A 356 -24.61 -10.52 -0.80
C THR A 356 -24.23 -9.30 0.04
N VAL A 357 -23.13 -8.68 -0.34
CA VAL A 357 -22.63 -7.43 0.23
C VAL A 357 -22.86 -6.33 -0.80
N ARG A 358 -23.60 -5.28 -0.43
CA ARG A 358 -23.67 -4.05 -1.21
C ARG A 358 -22.55 -3.11 -0.80
N VAL A 359 -21.78 -2.66 -1.78
CA VAL A 359 -20.72 -1.68 -1.62
C VAL A 359 -21.05 -0.45 -2.46
N THR A 360 -21.14 0.70 -1.81
CA THR A 360 -21.23 2.01 -2.47
C THR A 360 -19.84 2.63 -2.47
N PHE A 361 -19.43 3.15 -3.61
CA PHE A 361 -18.11 3.74 -3.79
C PHE A 361 -18.22 5.25 -3.91
N LYS A 362 -17.20 5.97 -3.45
CA LYS A 362 -17.02 7.39 -3.75
C LYS A 362 -16.84 7.60 -5.26
N PRO A 363 -17.02 8.84 -5.77
CA PRO A 363 -16.81 9.16 -7.18
C PRO A 363 -15.51 8.54 -7.72
N SER A 364 -15.70 7.59 -8.64
CA SER A 364 -14.65 6.80 -9.28
C SER A 364 -15.23 6.00 -10.46
N SER A 365 -14.40 5.59 -11.40
CA SER A 365 -14.77 4.65 -12.45
C SER A 365 -14.93 3.25 -11.85
N ARG A 366 -15.78 2.44 -12.47
CA ARG A 366 -16.03 1.05 -12.05
C ARG A 366 -14.73 0.22 -11.97
N ALA A 367 -13.79 0.46 -12.88
CA ALA A 367 -12.48 -0.21 -12.89
C ALA A 367 -11.65 0.14 -11.64
N VAL A 368 -11.61 1.42 -11.27
CA VAL A 368 -10.89 1.89 -10.08
C VAL A 368 -11.60 1.44 -8.80
N ALA A 369 -12.93 1.51 -8.76
CA ALA A 369 -13.76 1.05 -7.64
C ALA A 369 -13.57 -0.44 -7.33
N ALA A 370 -13.55 -1.29 -8.37
CA ALA A 370 -13.38 -2.74 -8.23
C ALA A 370 -12.12 -3.14 -7.45
N ARG A 371 -11.08 -2.30 -7.44
CA ARG A 371 -9.83 -2.51 -6.70
C ARG A 371 -10.05 -2.71 -5.21
N ALA A 372 -11.13 -2.14 -4.64
CA ALA A 372 -11.50 -2.36 -3.26
C ALA A 372 -11.75 -3.85 -2.96
N PHE A 373 -12.22 -4.64 -3.93
CA PHE A 373 -12.45 -6.09 -3.79
C PHE A 373 -11.16 -6.91 -3.64
N SER A 374 -9.98 -6.30 -3.85
CA SER A 374 -8.69 -6.94 -3.56
C SER A 374 -8.25 -6.85 -2.09
N VAL A 375 -9.06 -6.23 -1.23
CA VAL A 375 -8.79 -6.16 0.22
C VAL A 375 -9.03 -7.54 0.85
N PRO A 376 -8.06 -8.11 1.57
CA PRO A 376 -8.23 -9.39 2.25
C PRO A 376 -9.31 -9.30 3.33
N VAL A 377 -10.19 -10.29 3.39
CA VAL A 377 -11.23 -10.37 4.43
C VAL A 377 -10.59 -10.70 5.76
N LEU A 378 -10.87 -9.90 6.77
CA LEU A 378 -10.45 -10.08 8.15
C LEU A 378 -11.61 -10.62 8.97
N PRO A 379 -11.34 -11.49 9.96
CA PRO A 379 -12.38 -11.98 10.83
C PRO A 379 -12.85 -10.89 11.78
N SER A 380 -14.15 -10.88 12.06
CA SER A 380 -14.79 -10.02 13.08
C SER A 380 -14.34 -10.31 14.51
N THR A 381 -13.68 -11.44 14.75
CA THR A 381 -13.05 -11.80 16.05
C THR A 381 -11.59 -12.21 15.84
N SER A 382 -10.72 -11.70 16.70
CA SER A 382 -9.26 -11.85 16.60
C SER A 382 -8.82 -13.31 16.43
N GLY A 383 -8.00 -13.60 15.40
CA GLY A 383 -7.24 -14.86 15.29
C GLY A 383 -7.72 -15.90 14.27
N ARG A 384 -8.72 -15.62 13.44
CA ARG A 384 -9.19 -16.57 12.40
C ARG A 384 -8.52 -16.32 11.03
N CYS A 385 -8.15 -17.39 10.32
CA CYS A 385 -7.63 -17.37 8.93
C CYS A 385 -8.56 -18.22 8.03
N VAL A 386 -8.56 -18.13 6.70
CA VAL A 386 -9.58 -18.80 5.84
C VAL A 386 -9.14 -20.19 5.37
N ARG A 387 -10.04 -21.19 5.31
CA ARG A 387 -9.79 -22.53 4.71
C ARG A 387 -10.26 -22.57 3.25
N ARG A 388 -9.34 -22.75 2.29
CA ARG A 388 -9.65 -22.76 0.85
C ARG A 388 -10.30 -24.09 0.40
N ARG A 389 -11.33 -24.01 -0.46
CA ARG A 389 -11.68 -25.07 -1.43
C ARG A 389 -11.17 -24.66 -2.81
N ARG A 390 -10.65 -25.62 -3.58
CA ARG A 390 -9.96 -25.39 -4.87
C ARG A 390 -10.74 -24.42 -5.78
N PRO A 391 -10.07 -23.47 -6.45
CA PRO A 391 -10.72 -22.66 -7.48
C PRO A 391 -11.25 -23.58 -8.58
N SER A 392 -12.46 -23.29 -9.05
CA SER A 392 -13.00 -23.86 -10.29
C SER A 392 -12.01 -23.55 -11.41
N ARG A 393 -11.48 -24.60 -12.06
CA ARG A 393 -10.47 -24.51 -13.15
C ARG A 393 -10.77 -23.31 -14.05
N VAL A 394 -9.90 -22.29 -14.01
CA VAL A 394 -9.84 -21.28 -15.06
C VAL A 394 -9.37 -22.04 -16.29
N SER A 395 -10.28 -22.25 -17.24
CA SER A 395 -9.95 -22.83 -18.53
C SER A 395 -9.04 -21.84 -19.24
N THR A 396 -7.73 -22.02 -19.13
CA THR A 396 -6.77 -21.37 -20.02
C THR A 396 -7.13 -21.78 -21.44
N ARG A 397 -7.76 -20.86 -22.17
CA ARG A 397 -7.96 -20.99 -23.61
C ARG A 397 -6.58 -21.10 -24.23
N THR A 398 -6.29 -22.27 -24.78
CA THR A 398 -5.30 -22.46 -25.83
C THR A 398 -5.49 -21.36 -26.88
N ARG A 399 -4.46 -20.55 -27.09
CA ARG A 399 -4.33 -19.74 -28.32
C ARG A 399 -3.39 -20.49 -29.29
N PRO A 400 -3.64 -20.35 -30.60
CA PRO A 400 -3.20 -21.30 -31.64
C PRO A 400 -1.70 -21.37 -31.83
#